data_AF-A0A952TCP0-F1
#
_entry.id   AF-A0A952TCP0-F1
#
_cell.length_a   1.000
_cell.length_b   1.000
_cell.length_c   1.000
_cell.angle_alpha   90.00
_cell.angle_beta   90.00
_cell.angle_gamma   90.00
#
_symmetry.space_group_name_H-M   'P 1'
#
loop_
_entity.id
_entity.type
_entity.pdbx_description
1 polymer ?
#
loop_
_entity_poly.entity_id
_entity_poly.type
_entity_poly.pdbx_seq_one_letter_code
_entity_poly.pdbx_strand_id
1 'polypeptide(L)' 'MHAMLSLDLENGTSSEKREKFNEYLKNEKWVKLPKITTTWTASFKEDINEFDIINITKSDVIAAAKLLE' A
#
# COMPACT_ATOMS: atom_id res chain seq x y z
N MET A 1 16.30 -0.51 3.05
CA MET A 1 15.38 -1.40 3.82
C MET A 1 14.12 -1.64 2.99
N HIS A 2 13.38 -2.73 3.25
CA HIS A 2 12.14 -3.05 2.52
C HIS A 2 10.97 -3.18 3.49
N ALA A 3 9.80 -2.71 3.07
CA ALA A 3 8.53 -3.04 3.70
C ALA A 3 7.69 -3.91 2.77
N MET A 4 6.98 -4.86 3.37
CA MET A 4 6.00 -5.69 2.69
C MET A 4 4.68 -5.53 3.44
N LEU A 5 3.63 -5.16 2.73
CA LEU A 5 2.29 -5.11 3.28
C LEU A 5 1.42 -6.12 2.56
N SER A 6 0.59 -6.82 3.32
CA SER A 6 -0.46 -7.67 2.79
C SER A 6 -1.79 -7.24 3.40
N LEU A 7 -2.75 -6.89 2.55
CA LEU A 7 -4.09 -6.51 2.96
C LEU A 7 -5.11 -7.01 1.95
N ASP A 8 -6.31 -7.30 2.45
CA ASP A 8 -7.47 -7.62 1.65
C ASP A 8 -8.42 -6.43 1.67
N LEU A 9 -8.92 -6.05 0.49
CA LEU A 9 -9.95 -5.03 0.38
C LEU A 9 -11.28 -5.76 0.46
N GLU A 10 -12.19 -5.31 1.33
CA GLU A 10 -13.43 -6.01 1.65
C GLU A 10 -14.21 -6.51 0.41
N ASN A 11 -14.90 -7.63 0.60
CA ASN A 11 -15.83 -8.19 -0.37
C ASN A 11 -16.97 -7.20 -0.60
N GLY A 12 -16.92 -6.48 -1.73
CA GLY A 12 -17.87 -5.40 -2.05
C GLY A 12 -17.20 -4.13 -2.58
N THR A 13 -15.88 -3.95 -2.37
CA THR A 13 -15.15 -2.85 -3.01
C THR A 13 -15.21 -2.99 -4.53
N SER A 14 -15.82 -2.02 -5.19
CA SER A 14 -15.95 -1.99 -6.65
C SER A 14 -14.59 -2.01 -7.34
N SER A 15 -14.55 -2.46 -8.60
CA SER A 15 -13.30 -2.50 -9.37
C SER A 15 -12.66 -1.10 -9.50
N GLU A 16 -13.49 -0.06 -9.65
CA GLU A 16 -13.03 1.34 -9.70
C GLU A 16 -12.38 1.79 -8.38
N LYS A 17 -12.99 1.48 -7.23
CA LYS A 17 -12.42 1.81 -5.91
C LYS A 17 -11.11 1.05 -5.67
N ARG A 18 -11.03 -0.21 -6.11
CA ARG A 18 -9.78 -0.99 -6.06
C ARG A 18 -8.71 -0.38 -6.95
N GLU A 19 -9.05 0.09 -8.14
CA GLU A 19 -8.12 0.75 -9.06
C GLU A 19 -7.55 2.03 -8.42
N LYS A 20 -8.42 2.91 -7.90
CA LYS A 20 -8.01 4.14 -7.18
C LYS A 20 -7.09 3.84 -6.00
N PHE A 21 -7.38 2.81 -5.21
CA PHE A 21 -6.52 2.36 -4.12
C PHE A 21 -5.14 1.89 -4.61
N ASN A 22 -5.11 1.07 -5.66
CA ASN A 22 -3.86 0.59 -6.24
C ASN A 22 -3.02 1.74 -6.85
N GLU A 23 -3.68 2.69 -7.51
CA GLU A 23 -3.02 3.87 -8.08
C GLU A 23 -2.41 4.76 -7.01
N TYR A 24 -3.12 4.98 -5.89
CA TYR A 24 -2.58 5.72 -4.76
C TYR A 24 -1.30 5.08 -4.23
N LEU A 25 -1.35 3.78 -3.92
CA LEU A 25 -0.18 3.06 -3.42
C LEU A 25 0.99 3.10 -4.42
N LYS A 26 0.71 2.98 -5.72
CA LYS A 26 1.72 3.11 -6.77
C LYS A 26 2.38 4.50 -6.78
N ASN A 27 1.61 5.56 -6.58
CA ASN A 27 2.14 6.93 -6.48
C ASN A 27 3.04 7.10 -5.25
N GLU A 28 2.73 6.41 -4.15
CA GLU A 28 3.57 6.30 -2.95
C GLU A 28 4.69 5.25 -3.08
N LYS A 29 5.04 4.86 -4.32
CA LYS A 29 6.16 3.97 -4.67
C LYS A 29 6.00 2.53 -4.17
N TRP A 30 4.79 2.12 -3.79
CA TRP A 30 4.49 0.72 -3.55
C TRP A 30 4.35 -0.05 -4.87
N VAL A 31 5.00 -1.20 -4.93
CA VAL A 31 4.94 -2.12 -6.06
C VAL A 31 4.13 -3.34 -5.66
N LYS A 32 3.03 -3.56 -6.36
CA LYS A 32 2.20 -4.75 -6.20
C LYS A 32 2.95 -5.98 -6.69
N LEU A 33 2.95 -7.06 -5.90
CA LEU A 33 3.65 -8.27 -6.29
C LEU A 33 2.93 -8.96 -7.47
N PRO A 34 3.66 -9.38 -8.52
CA PRO A 34 3.07 -10.15 -9.61
C PRO A 34 2.43 -11.43 -9.05
N LYS A 35 1.23 -11.76 -9.54
CA LYS A 35 0.46 -12.97 -9.16
C LYS A 35 -0.09 -12.98 -7.72
N ILE A 36 0.21 -11.99 -6.87
CA ILE A 36 -0.34 -11.87 -5.52
C ILE A 36 -1.14 -10.56 -5.42
N THR A 37 -2.46 -10.65 -5.46
CA THR A 37 -3.34 -9.48 -5.59
C THR A 37 -3.51 -8.67 -4.31
N THR A 38 -3.06 -9.21 -3.18
CA THR A 38 -3.23 -8.66 -1.83
C THR A 38 -1.92 -8.17 -1.23
N THR A 39 -0.82 -8.13 -1.99
CA THR A 39 0.50 -7.84 -1.44
C THR A 39 1.26 -6.79 -2.25
N TRP A 40 1.89 -5.87 -1.53
CA TRP A 40 2.71 -4.80 -2.06
C TRP A 40 4.03 -4.72 -1.31
N THR A 41 5.04 -4.17 -1.98
CA THR A 41 6.37 -3.95 -1.43
C THR A 41 6.84 -2.53 -1.72
N ALA A 42 7.56 -1.92 -0.78
CA ALA A 42 8.22 -0.64 -0.99
C ALA A 42 9.68 -0.73 -0.55
N SER A 43 10.53 0.00 -1.25
CA SER A 43 11.95 0.10 -0.93
C SER A 43 12.22 1.48 -0.34
N PHE A 44 12.85 1.49 0.82
CA PHE A 44 13.24 2.70 1.52
C PHE A 44 14.76 2.83 1.53
N LYS A 45 15.23 4.09 1.65
CA LYS A 45 16.64 4.41 1.81
C LYS A 45 17.24 3.69 3.04
N GLU A 46 18.55 3.52 3.07
CA GLU A 46 19.22 2.78 4.13
C GLU A 46 19.30 3.53 5.47
N ASP A 47 19.11 4.85 5.46
CA ASP A 47 19.21 5.75 6.62
C ASP A 47 17.90 5.91 7.40
N ILE A 48 16.79 5.40 6.88
CA ILE A 48 15.50 5.45 7.59
C ILE A 48 15.48 4.38 8.70
N ASN A 49 14.84 4.66 9.83
CA ASN A 49 14.62 3.66 10.87
C ASN A 49 13.29 2.91 10.67
N GLU A 50 13.15 1.76 11.34
CA GLU A 50 11.96 0.91 11.26
C GLU A 50 10.67 1.62 11.73
N PHE A 51 10.78 2.46 12.78
CA PHE A 51 9.63 3.19 13.31
C PHE A 51 9.01 4.12 12.26
N ASP A 52 9.85 4.85 11.52
CA ASP A 52 9.42 5.72 10.44
C ASP A 52 8.83 4.93 9.26
N ILE A 53 9.43 3.78 8.90
CA ILE A 53 8.88 2.88 7.86
C ILE A 53 7.46 2.42 8.24
N ILE A 54 7.24 2.01 9.49
CA ILE A 54 5.93 1.58 9.98
C ILE A 54 4.93 2.73 9.91
N ASN A 55 5.32 3.93 10.34
CA ASN A 55 4.44 5.09 10.32
C ASN A 55 4.07 5.54 8.90
N ILE A 56 5.03 5.56 7.98
CA ILE A 56 4.79 5.85 6.56
C ILE A 56 3.83 4.80 5.99
N THR A 57 4.11 3.52 6.21
CA THR A 57 3.26 2.42 5.71
C THR A 57 1.82 2.55 6.21
N LYS A 58 1.62 2.86 7.50
CA LYS A 58 0.29 3.10 8.07
C LYS A 58 -0.38 4.31 7.43
N SER A 59 0.35 5.42 7.30
CA SER A 59 -0.14 6.65 6.69
C SER A 59 -0.62 6.42 5.26
N ASP A 60 0.17 5.72 4.44
CA ASP A 60 -0.15 5.42 3.05
C ASP A 60 -1.39 4.54 2.93
N VAL A 61 -1.49 3.50 3.76
CA VAL A 61 -2.66 2.61 3.78
C VAL A 61 -3.92 3.35 4.23
N ILE A 62 -3.84 4.20 5.26
CA ILE A 62 -4.98 5.01 5.73
C ILE A 62 -5.41 6.00 4.65
N ALA A 63 -4.46 6.67 4.00
CA ALA A 63 -4.77 7.61 2.93
C ALA A 63 -5.39 6.92 1.71
N ALA A 64 -4.87 5.76 1.31
CA ALA A 64 -5.46 4.94 0.26
C ALA A 64 -6.87 4.45 0.63
N ALA A 65 -7.09 4.04 1.89
CA ALA A 65 -8.38 3.55 2.37
C ALA A 65 -9.48 4.61 2.31
N LYS A 66 -9.16 5.90 2.47
CA LYS A 66 -10.13 7.00 2.30
C LYS A 66 -10.71 7.10 0.88
N LEU A 67 -10.06 6.51 -0.12
CA LEU A 67 -10.57 6.45 -1.49
C LEU A 67 -11.62 5.35 -1.68
N LEU A 68 -11.86 4.54 -0.64
CA LEU A 68 -12.82 3.44 -0.65
C LEU A 68 -14.19 3.84 -0.07
N GLU A 69 -14.30 5.01 0.56
CA GLU A 69 -15.56 5.62 1.01
C GLU A 69 -16.36 6.15 -0.19
#